data_AF-A0A4R1B5Z8-F1
#
_entry.id   AF-A0A4R1B5Z8-F1
#
_cell.length_a   1.000
_cell.length_b   1.000
_cell.length_c   1.000
_cell.angle_alpha   90.00
_cell.angle_beta   90.00
_cell.angle_gamma   90.00
#
_symmetry.space_group_name_H-M   'P 1'
#
loop_
_entity.id
_entity.type
_entity.pdbx_description
1 polymer ?
#
loop_
_entity_poly.entity_id
_entity_poly.type
_entity_poly.pdbx_seq_one_letter_code
_entity_poly.pdbx_strand_id
1 'polypeptide(L)' 'MNRKLILKMVQNCLKQYNEDGDSITLNSRTFEEIYNKIVAAKQVDDDLHDIVNDVVYGYITDSPYF' A
#
# COMPACT_ATOMS: atom_id res chain seq x y z
N MET A 1 11.46 0.92 -8.04
CA MET A 1 10.17 0.18 -8.06
C MET A 1 9.15 0.87 -8.95
N ASN A 2 8.33 0.12 -9.67
CA ASN A 2 7.27 0.69 -10.52
C ASN A 2 6.10 1.21 -9.68
N ARG A 3 5.95 2.54 -9.58
CA ARG A 3 4.83 3.20 -8.87
C ARG A 3 3.46 2.72 -9.34
N LYS A 4 3.27 2.56 -10.66
CA LYS A 4 2.01 2.04 -11.24
C LYS A 4 1.69 0.61 -10.81
N LEU A 5 2.70 -0.24 -10.62
CA LEU A 5 2.52 -1.62 -10.17
C LEU A 5 2.04 -1.62 -8.71
N ILE A 6 2.73 -0.86 -7.86
CA ILE A 6 2.38 -0.72 -6.44
C ILE A 6 0.99 -0.11 -6.27
N LEU A 7 0.64 0.91 -7.06
CA LEU A 7 -0.72 1.46 -7.07
C LEU A 7 -1.75 0.37 -7.34
N LYS A 8 -1.58 -0.43 -8.39
CA LYS A 8 -2.52 -1.52 -8.68
C LYS A 8 -2.60 -2.54 -7.54
N MET A 9 -1.49 -2.88 -6.90
CA MET A 9 -1.48 -3.79 -5.76
C MET A 9 -2.23 -3.21 -4.56
N VAL A 10 -1.97 -1.94 -4.22
CA VAL A 10 -2.66 -1.21 -3.14
C VAL A 10 -4.16 -1.12 -3.42
N GLN A 11 -4.55 -0.70 -4.63
CA GLN A 11 -5.96 -0.63 -5.03
C GLN A 11 -6.66 -2.00 -4.95
N ASN A 12 -5.98 -3.06 -5.39
CA ASN A 12 -6.52 -4.42 -5.31
C ASN A 12 -6.63 -4.92 -3.85
N CYS A 13 -5.68 -4.53 -3.01
CA CYS A 13 -5.68 -4.85 -1.59
C CYS A 13 -6.85 -4.13 -0.87
N LEU A 14 -7.00 -2.83 -1.07
CA LEU A 14 -8.12 -2.04 -0.52
C LEU A 14 -9.49 -2.58 -0.96
N LYS A 15 -9.63 -2.98 -2.23
CA LYS A 15 -10.85 -3.62 -2.73
C LYS A 15 -11.20 -4.91 -1.99
N GLN A 16 -10.20 -5.68 -1.55
CA GLN A 16 -10.45 -6.90 -0.75
C GLN A 16 -11.01 -6.57 0.65
N TYR A 17 -10.74 -5.38 1.16
CA TYR A 17 -11.27 -4.91 2.45
C TYR A 17 -12.59 -4.14 2.33
N ASN A 18 -13.23 -4.12 1.15
CA ASN A 18 -14.42 -3.30 0.84
C ASN A 18 -14.19 -1.78 0.97
N GLU A 19 -12.93 -1.34 0.97
CA GLU A 19 -12.57 0.08 0.90
C GLU A 19 -12.66 0.57 -0.54
N ASP A 20 -12.90 1.86 -0.74
CA ASP A 20 -12.93 2.49 -2.06
C ASP A 20 -11.50 2.64 -2.61
N GLY A 21 -10.93 1.52 -3.06
CA GLY A 21 -9.59 1.48 -3.64
C GLY A 21 -9.44 2.34 -4.89
N ASP A 22 -10.53 2.66 -5.59
CA ASP A 22 -10.52 3.55 -6.75
C ASP A 22 -10.35 5.03 -6.36
N SER A 23 -10.70 5.41 -5.11
CA SER A 23 -10.45 6.74 -4.54
C SER A 23 -8.95 7.05 -4.40
N ILE A 24 -8.11 6.02 -4.27
CA ILE A 24 -6.66 6.18 -4.22
C ILE A 24 -6.10 6.30 -5.64
N THR A 25 -5.60 7.50 -5.96
CA THR A 25 -4.92 7.80 -7.22
C THR A 25 -3.41 7.92 -7.02
N LEU A 26 -2.65 7.82 -8.10
CA LEU A 26 -1.17 7.90 -8.07
C LEU A 26 -0.63 9.22 -7.49
N ASN A 27 -1.43 10.28 -7.49
CA ASN A 27 -1.09 11.60 -6.98
C ASN A 27 -1.79 11.91 -5.64
N SER A 28 -2.49 10.93 -5.05
CA SER A 28 -3.09 11.15 -3.74
C SER A 28 -2.00 11.16 -2.67
N ARG A 29 -2.17 12.03 -1.68
CA ARG A 29 -1.28 12.07 -0.51
C ARG A 29 -1.22 10.71 0.20
N THR A 30 -2.37 10.05 0.31
CA THR A 30 -2.50 8.69 0.86
C THR A 30 -1.62 7.68 0.12
N PHE A 31 -1.65 7.70 -1.22
CA PHE A 31 -0.80 6.80 -2.00
C PHE A 31 0.68 7.09 -1.78
N GLU A 32 1.05 8.36 -1.69
CA GLU A 32 2.45 8.75 -1.46
C GLU A 32 2.95 8.29 -0.09
N GLU A 33 2.11 8.37 0.95
CA GLU A 33 2.40 7.85 2.29
C GLU A 33 2.54 6.32 2.27
N ILE A 34 1.57 5.60 1.69
CA ILE A 34 1.63 4.14 1.55
C ILE A 34 2.86 3.72 0.74
N TYR A 35 3.15 4.40 -0.37
CA TYR A 35 4.30 4.12 -1.21
C TYR A 35 5.62 4.32 -0.47
N ASN A 36 5.76 5.40 0.30
CA ASN A 36 6.96 5.65 1.09
C ASN A 36 7.15 4.59 2.17
N LYS A 37 6.08 4.15 2.84
CA LYS A 37 6.13 3.03 3.81
C LYS A 37 6.58 1.74 3.14
N ILE A 38 6.02 1.40 1.98
CA ILE A 38 6.41 0.19 1.21
C ILE A 38 7.88 0.26 0.79
N VAL A 39 8.35 1.40 0.30
CA VAL A 39 9.75 1.58 -0.10
C VAL A 39 10.69 1.51 1.10
N ALA A 40 10.27 2.02 2.27
CA ALA A 40 11.05 1.95 3.50
C ALA A 40 11.09 0.53 4.10
N ALA A 41 9.98 -0.22 4.01
CA ALA A 41 9.87 -1.59 4.50
C ALA A 41 10.50 -2.62 3.55
N LYS A 42 10.69 -2.28 2.26
CA LYS A 42 11.26 -3.18 1.26
C LYS A 42 12.71 -3.54 1.57
N GLN A 43 12.93 -4.78 2.00
CA GLN A 43 14.25 -5.41 2.07
C GLN A 43 14.53 -6.24 0.80
N VAL A 44 15.79 -6.64 0.60
CA VAL A 44 16.28 -7.27 -0.64
C VAL A 44 15.56 -8.60 -0.95
N ASP A 45 15.19 -9.35 0.08
CA ASP A 45 14.55 -10.68 -0.04
C ASP A 45 13.03 -10.68 0.22
N ASP A 46 12.47 -9.53 0.58
CA ASP A 46 11.08 -9.47 1.05
C ASP A 46 10.09 -9.51 -0.12
N ASP A 47 8.93 -10.17 0.04
CA ASP A 47 7.94 -10.21 -1.03
C ASP A 47 7.17 -8.88 -1.09
N LEU A 48 7.09 -8.29 -2.29
CA LEU A 48 6.41 -7.00 -2.46
C LEU A 48 4.92 -7.09 -2.11
N HIS A 49 4.31 -8.25 -2.35
CA HIS A 49 2.90 -8.47 -2.11
C HIS A 49 2.59 -8.50 -0.61
N ASP A 50 3.44 -9.13 0.19
CA ASP A 50 3.33 -9.16 1.66
C ASP A 50 3.47 -7.75 2.24
N ILE A 51 4.51 -7.00 1.86
CA ILE A 51 4.73 -5.63 2.33
C ILE A 51 3.53 -4.72 2.00
N VAL A 52 3.01 -4.81 0.77
CA VAL A 52 1.83 -4.01 0.38
C VAL A 52 0.64 -4.38 1.27
N ASN A 53 0.44 -5.66 1.55
CA ASN A 53 -0.67 -6.13 2.37
C ASN A 53 -0.56 -5.62 3.81
N ASP A 54 0.63 -5.72 4.41
CA ASP A 54 0.92 -5.22 5.75
C ASP A 54 0.69 -3.71 5.89
N VAL A 55 1.20 -2.93 4.93
CA VAL A 55 1.04 -1.46 4.94
C VAL A 55 -0.44 -1.07 4.72
N VAL A 56 -1.14 -1.73 3.80
CA VAL A 56 -2.56 -1.46 3.55
C VAL A 56 -3.42 -1.87 4.74
N TYR A 57 -3.13 -3.02 5.36
CA TYR A 57 -3.80 -3.46 6.57
C TYR A 57 -3.57 -2.48 7.74
N GLY A 58 -2.34 -2.02 7.93
CA GLY A 58 -2.00 -0.99 8.92
C GLY A 58 -2.74 0.32 8.67
N TYR A 59 -2.87 0.72 7.40
CA TYR A 59 -3.64 1.91 7.01
C TYR A 59 -5.14 1.78 7.33
N ILE A 60 -5.75 0.64 7.01
CA ILE A 60 -7.19 0.40 7.25
C ILE A 60 -7.50 0.31 8.74
N THR A 61 -6.61 -0.30 9.50
CA THR A 61 -6.78 -0.51 10.95
C THR A 61 -6.34 0.69 11.79
N ASP A 62 -5.86 1.77 11.15
CA ASP A 62 -5.23 2.92 11.81
C ASP A 62 -4.15 2.48 12.82
N SER A 63 -3.44 1.40 12.50
CA SER A 63 -2.51 0.75 13.43
C SER A 63 -1.26 1.62 13.61
N PRO A 64 -0.90 2.00 14.85
CA PRO A 64 0.29 2.81 15.13
C PRO A 64 1.61 2.05 14.95
N TYR A 65 1.54 0.74 14.67
CA TYR A 65 2.69 -0.13 14.48
C TYR A 65 3.20 -0.15 13.03
N PHE A 66 2.56 0.62 12.14
CA PHE A 66 2.94 0.79 10.74
C PHE A 66 3.09 2.26 10.36
#